data_AF-A0A928Y0J5-F1
#
_entry.id   AF-A0A928Y0J5-F1
#
_cell.length_a   1.000
_cell.length_b   1.000
_cell.length_c   1.000
_cell.angle_alpha   90.00
_cell.angle_beta   90.00
_cell.angle_gamma   90.00
#
_symmetry.space_group_name_H-M   'P 1'
#
loop_
_entity.id
_entity.type
_entity.pdbx_description
1 polymer ?
#
loop_
_entity_poly.entity_id
_entity_poly.type
_entity_poly.pdbx_seq_one_letter_code
_entity_poly.pdbx_strand_id
1 'polypeptide(L)'
;MRDRTLLSCDVLNWLARLPFLAADDLALLTGSPPEDVESTLRGMGRDGQVDWVTPSSPELDGSRLHVLTEPARQHVARDSDWIHEGVSALPIVKRDVLHRLTCLEATVALNVFAADLRSALRRSAEVDLGDFWSLPVGRPRDAWWPPGVHGFGFLQSGGSAAPFFVFIDRAGAPAAHRAALVSSWYHFRDGGQSWGRDSVPPILLLCPGSAQVGEWTNADFASSERRGVTALHLAFADCSMPECPASASIWRRSGGNFRTSLAQQLTWLPSAEHPAGPSTLDGQLPLAEGSAPRLHALGQAVCRRERSASGLERIAALSLTTASTVKQLLDCLGHHPLLTEADLAVALRIPERVARRAVERALADGLIVEVGGGGGRRRYCLTMSALRLLAARDGVPIRRYAQHAPVTAMPGEGKGHLPTLLRQREHTVGANSFFLGLLHSETPATPKLVSWLNAAESAVRFESAGVRHSLRADGSGQVLAEGHVATFLLEWDRGTERPPVLGAKLARYAAYFRSATVGGGTAPALLFVTTTPQREDLVRRLTALTLAQFDSLVLTTCVPLLERLGPRAPIWRTSSNEPRTTWPTPSSGGTPKEVRQ
;
A
#
# COMPACT_ATOMS: atom_id res chain seq x y z
N MET A 1 24.27 37.58 5.24
CA MET A 1 23.22 38.00 4.28
C MET A 1 23.31 37.26 2.94
N ARG A 2 24.50 37.09 2.34
CA ARG A 2 24.69 36.29 1.11
C ARG A 2 24.32 34.80 1.27
N ASP A 3 24.79 34.12 2.31
CA ASP A 3 24.49 32.68 2.52
C ASP A 3 22.99 32.39 2.71
N ARG A 4 22.27 33.29 3.38
CA ARG A 4 20.82 33.16 3.60
C ARG A 4 20.01 33.35 2.32
N THR A 5 20.54 34.11 1.36
CA THR A 5 19.90 34.32 0.06
C THR A 5 20.07 33.10 -0.83
N LEU A 6 21.26 32.49 -0.81
CA LEU A 6 21.54 31.23 -1.51
C LEU A 6 20.68 30.08 -0.98
N LEU A 7 20.63 29.89 0.34
CA LEU A 7 19.78 28.87 0.95
C LEU A 7 18.30 29.06 0.60
N SER A 8 17.83 30.30 0.53
CA SER A 8 16.45 30.59 0.13
C SER A 8 16.19 30.15 -1.31
N CYS A 9 17.08 30.45 -2.25
CA CYS A 9 16.96 30.00 -3.63
C CYS A 9 17.00 28.46 -3.73
N ASP A 10 17.86 27.80 -2.96
CA ASP A 10 17.97 26.33 -2.97
C ASP A 10 16.69 25.67 -2.43
N VAL A 11 16.14 26.17 -1.33
CA VAL A 11 14.87 25.68 -0.77
C VAL A 11 13.72 25.86 -1.76
N LEU A 12 13.66 27.00 -2.47
CA LEU A 12 12.65 27.24 -3.49
C LEU A 12 12.80 26.28 -4.68
N ASN A 13 14.04 26.07 -5.15
CA ASN A 13 14.34 25.13 -6.24
C ASN A 13 13.92 23.70 -5.90
N TRP A 14 14.18 23.25 -4.67
CA TRP A 14 13.76 21.92 -4.21
C TRP A 14 12.25 21.82 -4.03
N LEU A 15 11.57 22.82 -3.45
CA LEU A 15 10.11 22.81 -3.32
C LEU A 15 9.37 22.88 -4.67
N ALA A 16 9.99 23.47 -5.70
CA ALA A 16 9.48 23.43 -7.07
C ALA A 16 9.63 22.04 -7.71
N ARG A 17 10.77 21.36 -7.47
CA ARG A 17 11.07 20.01 -7.98
C ARG A 17 10.32 18.91 -7.25
N LEU A 18 10.15 19.06 -5.94
CA LEU A 18 9.64 18.07 -5.00
C LEU A 18 8.66 18.75 -4.02
N PRO A 19 7.36 18.80 -4.34
CA PRO A 19 6.37 19.38 -3.43
C PRO A 19 6.15 18.48 -2.20
N PHE A 20 5.74 19.07 -1.08
CA PHE A 20 5.47 18.40 0.20
C PHE A 20 6.73 17.80 0.87
N LEU A 21 7.83 18.55 0.87
CA LEU A 21 9.06 18.18 1.59
C LEU A 21 8.95 18.51 3.08
N ALA A 22 9.46 17.62 3.94
CA ALA A 22 9.72 17.96 5.34
C ALA A 22 10.97 18.86 5.47
N ALA A 23 11.09 19.56 6.61
CA ALA A 23 12.27 20.39 6.88
C ALA A 23 13.56 19.55 6.93
N ASP A 24 13.51 18.35 7.49
CA ASP A 24 14.65 17.43 7.56
C ASP A 24 15.07 16.94 6.16
N ASP A 25 14.11 16.59 5.29
CA ASP A 25 14.39 16.23 3.90
C ASP A 25 15.08 17.39 3.15
N LEU A 26 14.59 18.62 3.35
CA LEU A 26 15.20 19.82 2.78
C LEU A 26 16.60 20.08 3.32
N ALA A 27 16.86 19.81 4.58
CA ALA A 27 18.19 19.91 5.17
C ALA A 27 19.16 18.91 4.52
N LEU A 28 18.72 17.67 4.28
CA LEU A 28 19.51 16.68 3.54
C LEU A 28 19.76 17.09 2.09
N LEU A 29 18.75 17.60 1.39
CA LEU A 29 18.84 18.03 -0.01
C LEU A 29 19.73 19.26 -0.21
N THR A 30 19.62 20.26 0.68
CA THR A 30 20.42 21.49 0.61
C THR A 30 21.79 21.33 1.26
N GLY A 31 21.94 20.43 2.25
CA GLY A 31 23.18 20.30 3.03
C GLY A 31 23.37 21.37 4.08
N SER A 32 22.30 22.10 4.36
CA SER A 32 22.28 23.10 5.41
C SER A 32 21.75 22.51 6.72
N PRO A 33 22.11 23.08 7.88
CA PRO A 33 21.55 22.66 9.16
C PRO A 33 20.01 22.75 9.17
N PRO A 34 19.31 21.79 9.81
CA PRO A 34 17.84 21.82 9.90
C PRO A 34 17.28 23.13 10.46
N GLU A 35 17.93 23.73 11.45
CA GLU A 35 17.50 25.00 12.06
C GLU A 35 17.50 26.16 11.06
N ASP A 36 18.48 26.21 10.16
CA ASP A 36 18.59 27.25 9.13
C ASP A 36 17.51 27.07 8.06
N VAL A 37 17.22 25.83 7.69
CA VAL A 37 16.12 25.49 6.78
C VAL A 37 14.77 25.87 7.39
N GLU A 38 14.51 25.52 8.65
CA GLU A 38 13.28 25.91 9.35
C GLU A 38 13.11 27.43 9.48
N SER A 39 14.20 28.14 9.79
CA SER A 39 14.24 29.60 9.84
C SER A 39 13.89 30.21 8.47
N THR A 40 14.41 29.61 7.40
CA THR A 40 14.16 30.01 6.01
C THR A 40 12.70 29.77 5.61
N LEU A 41 12.16 28.57 5.87
CA LEU A 41 10.76 28.23 5.62
C LEU A 41 9.78 29.13 6.40
N ARG A 42 10.12 29.50 7.65
CA ARG A 42 9.34 30.47 8.43
C ARG A 42 9.38 31.88 7.82
N GLY A 43 10.50 32.29 7.24
CA GLY A 43 10.59 33.52 6.45
C GLY A 43 9.66 33.48 5.24
N MET A 44 9.84 32.50 4.37
CA MET A 44 9.04 32.31 3.15
C MET A 44 7.54 32.15 3.44
N GLY A 45 7.18 31.52 4.55
CA GLY A 45 5.79 31.40 4.98
C GLY A 45 5.17 32.73 5.43
N ARG A 46 5.95 33.65 6.02
CA ARG A 46 5.50 35.02 6.31
C ARG A 46 5.35 35.85 5.03
N ASP A 47 6.22 35.59 4.07
CA ASP A 47 6.25 36.26 2.76
C ASP A 47 5.19 35.72 1.78
N GLY A 48 4.41 34.70 2.19
CA GLY A 48 3.33 34.11 1.40
C GLY A 48 3.80 33.22 0.25
N GLN A 49 5.08 32.81 0.25
CA GLN A 49 5.68 31.99 -0.80
C GLN A 49 5.52 30.49 -0.54
N VAL A 50 5.50 30.08 0.73
CA VAL A 50 5.41 28.68 1.17
C VAL A 50 4.20 28.47 2.07
N ASP A 51 3.43 27.43 1.81
CA ASP A 51 2.40 26.88 2.70
C ASP A 51 2.88 25.54 3.27
N TRP A 52 2.15 25.02 4.26
CA TRP A 52 2.43 23.72 4.83
C TRP A 52 1.16 22.98 5.23
N VAL A 53 1.27 21.66 5.26
CA VAL A 53 0.22 20.76 5.76
C VAL A 53 0.83 19.80 6.77
N THR A 54 0.03 19.39 7.76
CA THR A 54 0.39 18.26 8.63
C THR A 54 -0.38 17.04 8.13
N PRO A 55 0.31 15.98 7.68
CA PRO A 55 -0.35 14.80 7.17
C PRO A 55 -1.13 14.13 8.32
N SER A 56 -2.34 13.68 8.01
CA SER A 56 -3.13 12.82 8.92
C SER A 56 -3.04 11.35 8.51
N SER A 57 -1.98 10.95 7.80
CA SER A 57 -1.78 9.57 7.37
C SER A 57 -1.31 8.70 8.54
N PRO A 58 -1.76 7.45 8.68
CA PRO A 58 -1.20 6.51 9.65
C PRO A 58 0.20 6.01 9.27
N GLU A 59 0.66 6.25 8.04
CA GLU A 59 1.96 5.78 7.53
C GLU A 59 3.04 6.87 7.55
N LEU A 60 2.66 8.12 7.78
CA LEU A 60 3.58 9.25 7.79
C LEU A 60 3.76 9.77 9.21
N ASP A 61 4.91 10.38 9.46
CA ASP A 61 5.14 11.13 10.68
C ASP A 61 4.24 12.37 10.72
N GLY A 62 4.10 12.98 11.90
CA GLY A 62 3.30 14.19 12.09
C GLY A 62 4.01 15.48 11.63
N SER A 63 5.09 15.38 10.86
CA SER A 63 5.94 16.50 10.50
C SER A 63 5.25 17.44 9.51
N ARG A 64 5.63 18.72 9.51
CA ARG A 64 5.09 19.68 8.55
C ARG A 64 5.68 19.41 7.16
N LEU A 65 4.81 19.27 6.18
CA LEU A 65 5.17 19.11 4.78
C LEU A 65 4.94 20.43 4.05
N HIS A 66 6.00 20.97 3.46
CA HIS A 66 6.03 22.29 2.86
C HIS A 66 5.79 22.24 1.35
N VAL A 67 5.07 23.22 0.83
CA VAL A 67 4.76 23.34 -0.60
C VAL A 67 4.67 24.81 -0.98
N LEU A 68 5.09 25.15 -2.20
CA LEU A 68 4.93 26.51 -2.72
C LEU A 68 3.45 26.91 -2.74
N THR A 69 3.12 28.16 -2.45
CA THR A 69 1.74 28.68 -2.57
C THR A 69 1.30 28.78 -4.04
N GLU A 70 -0.01 28.93 -4.30
CA GLU A 70 -0.49 29.11 -5.68
C GLU A 70 0.18 30.31 -6.41
N PRO A 71 0.30 31.51 -5.80
CA PRO A 71 1.02 32.61 -6.44
C PRO A 71 2.50 32.29 -6.73
N ALA A 72 3.19 31.66 -5.79
CA ALA A 72 4.58 31.25 -5.97
C ALA A 72 4.74 30.26 -7.13
N ARG A 73 3.86 29.25 -7.22
CA ARG A 73 3.88 28.28 -8.31
C ARG A 73 3.59 28.91 -9.68
N GLN A 74 2.66 29.87 -9.73
CA GLN A 74 2.36 30.59 -10.97
C GLN A 74 3.54 31.44 -11.45
N HIS A 75 4.31 32.01 -10.51
CA HIS A 75 5.53 32.73 -10.84
C HIS A 75 6.61 31.79 -11.38
N VAL A 76 6.91 30.69 -10.65
CA VAL A 76 7.84 29.66 -11.12
C VAL A 76 7.44 29.14 -12.50
N ALA A 77 6.15 28.93 -12.76
CA ALA A 77 5.67 28.45 -14.06
C ALA A 77 5.88 29.45 -15.21
N ARG A 78 5.95 30.76 -14.94
CA ARG A 78 6.20 31.79 -15.97
C ARG A 78 7.68 31.92 -16.31
N ASP A 79 8.54 31.75 -15.32
CA ASP A 79 10.00 31.87 -15.48
C ASP A 79 10.64 30.55 -15.93
N SER A 80 9.88 29.44 -15.91
CA SER A 80 10.35 28.15 -16.41
C SER A 80 10.17 28.08 -17.92
N ASP A 81 11.26 28.12 -18.68
CA ASP A 81 11.30 27.89 -20.14
C ASP A 81 10.81 26.50 -20.59
N TRP A 82 10.38 25.64 -19.66
CA TRP A 82 10.07 24.22 -19.87
C TRP A 82 8.58 23.90 -19.93
N ILE A 83 7.82 24.73 -20.66
CA ILE A 83 6.49 24.35 -21.17
C ILE A 83 6.69 23.68 -22.53
N HIS A 84 6.86 22.35 -22.54
CA HIS A 84 6.79 21.59 -23.80
C HIS A 84 5.32 21.30 -24.13
N GLU A 85 4.85 21.81 -25.27
CA GLU A 85 3.47 21.59 -25.77
C GLU A 85 2.36 21.91 -24.73
N GLY A 86 2.60 22.87 -23.84
CA GLY A 86 1.61 23.27 -22.83
C GLY A 86 1.68 22.50 -21.50
N VAL A 87 2.66 21.61 -21.30
CA VAL A 87 2.87 20.88 -20.04
C VAL A 87 4.19 21.30 -19.39
N SER A 88 4.10 21.78 -18.14
CA SER A 88 5.29 22.08 -17.33
C SER A 88 6.04 20.80 -16.99
N ALA A 89 7.37 20.80 -17.13
CA ALA A 89 8.22 19.70 -16.67
C ALA A 89 8.21 19.53 -15.13
N LEU A 90 7.74 20.53 -14.38
CA LEU A 90 7.67 20.55 -12.93
C LEU A 90 6.23 20.33 -12.42
N PRO A 91 6.06 19.74 -11.22
CA PRO A 91 4.74 19.41 -10.63
C PRO A 91 4.06 20.63 -9.98
N ILE A 92 4.07 21.78 -10.64
CA ILE A 92 3.70 23.09 -10.07
C ILE A 92 2.27 23.53 -10.36
N VAL A 93 1.55 22.85 -11.27
CA VAL A 93 0.15 23.20 -11.55
C VAL A 93 -0.77 22.74 -10.42
N LYS A 94 -1.84 23.52 -10.16
CA LYS A 94 -2.83 23.23 -9.09
C LYS A 94 -3.32 21.77 -9.11
N ARG A 95 -3.56 21.23 -10.31
CA ARG A 95 -4.05 19.85 -10.48
C ARG A 95 -3.04 18.81 -9.95
N ASP A 96 -1.74 19.01 -10.18
CA ASP A 96 -0.69 18.10 -9.70
C ASP A 96 -0.56 18.18 -8.18
N VAL A 97 -0.60 19.38 -7.60
CA VAL A 97 -0.60 19.57 -6.14
C VAL A 97 -1.78 18.86 -5.49
N LEU A 98 -2.99 19.01 -6.05
CA LEU A 98 -4.17 18.31 -5.55
C LEU A 98 -4.05 16.79 -5.70
N HIS A 99 -3.52 16.28 -6.82
CA HIS A 99 -3.32 14.84 -6.98
C HIS A 99 -2.32 14.30 -5.97
N ARG A 100 -1.19 14.98 -5.76
CA ARG A 100 -0.17 14.61 -4.79
C ARG A 100 -0.70 14.60 -3.36
N LEU A 101 -1.62 15.52 -3.03
CA LEU A 101 -2.36 15.47 -1.76
C LEU A 101 -3.23 14.21 -1.62
N THR A 102 -3.77 13.68 -2.72
CA THR A 102 -4.56 12.44 -2.67
C THR A 102 -3.70 11.19 -2.48
N CYS A 103 -2.43 11.23 -2.90
CA CYS A 103 -1.44 10.15 -2.78
C CYS A 103 -0.19 10.64 -2.02
N LEU A 104 -0.42 11.26 -0.87
CA LEU A 104 0.62 11.98 -0.14
C LEU A 104 1.75 11.06 0.32
N GLU A 105 1.41 9.83 0.70
CA GLU A 105 2.35 8.79 1.11
C GLU A 105 3.35 8.45 0.00
N ALA A 106 2.87 8.30 -1.24
CA ALA A 106 3.76 8.07 -2.39
C ALA A 106 4.64 9.29 -2.69
N THR A 107 4.09 10.50 -2.50
CA THR A 107 4.84 11.75 -2.71
C THR A 107 5.96 11.90 -1.69
N VAL A 108 5.67 11.68 -0.40
CA VAL A 108 6.65 11.77 0.68
C VAL A 108 7.71 10.68 0.54
N ALA A 109 7.33 9.44 0.21
CA ALA A 109 8.31 8.36 0.00
C ALA A 109 9.29 8.66 -1.15
N LEU A 110 8.84 9.31 -2.23
CA LEU A 110 9.73 9.78 -3.29
C LEU A 110 10.69 10.86 -2.80
N ASN A 111 10.19 11.81 -2.01
CA ASN A 111 10.97 12.90 -1.44
C ASN A 111 12.05 12.40 -0.48
N VAL A 112 11.69 11.48 0.42
CA VAL A 112 12.62 10.81 1.34
C VAL A 112 13.69 10.06 0.56
N PHE A 113 13.31 9.30 -0.48
CA PHE A 113 14.27 8.63 -1.34
C PHE A 113 15.28 9.59 -1.99
N ALA A 114 14.80 10.73 -2.50
CA ALA A 114 15.66 11.75 -3.11
C ALA A 114 16.62 12.38 -2.08
N ALA A 115 16.12 12.72 -0.89
CA ALA A 115 16.89 13.30 0.20
C ALA A 115 17.99 12.34 0.69
N ASP A 116 17.62 11.08 0.91
CA ASP A 116 18.55 10.01 1.29
C ASP A 116 19.60 9.77 0.21
N LEU A 117 19.21 9.78 -1.06
CA LEU A 117 20.14 9.58 -2.19
C LEU A 117 21.15 10.71 -2.28
N ARG A 118 20.72 11.97 -2.20
CA ARG A 118 21.61 13.13 -2.20
C ARG A 118 22.55 13.10 -1.00
N SER A 119 22.04 12.77 0.18
CA SER A 119 22.84 12.65 1.41
C SER A 119 23.88 11.53 1.32
N ALA A 120 23.49 10.36 0.80
CA ALA A 120 24.38 9.22 0.60
C ALA A 120 25.51 9.55 -0.37
N LEU A 121 25.19 10.18 -1.51
CA LEU A 121 26.15 10.48 -2.58
C LEU A 121 27.11 11.61 -2.24
N ARG A 122 26.75 12.55 -1.38
CA ARG A 122 27.70 13.57 -0.87
C ARG A 122 28.92 13.00 -0.16
N ARG A 123 28.81 11.77 0.36
CA ARG A 123 29.92 11.05 0.99
C ARG A 123 30.76 10.25 -0.02
N SER A 124 30.32 10.17 -1.27
CA SER A 124 31.02 9.50 -2.37
C SER A 124 31.91 10.49 -3.11
N ALA A 125 33.13 10.08 -3.45
CA ALA A 125 34.05 10.88 -4.26
C ALA A 125 33.86 10.66 -5.77
N GLU A 126 33.21 9.56 -6.16
CA GLU A 126 33.18 9.10 -7.57
C GLU A 126 31.88 9.42 -8.30
N VAL A 127 30.77 9.53 -7.58
CA VAL A 127 29.43 9.67 -8.14
C VAL A 127 28.66 10.74 -7.38
N ASP A 128 28.06 11.69 -8.11
CA ASP A 128 27.14 12.69 -7.55
C ASP A 128 25.72 12.54 -8.15
N LEU A 129 24.73 13.11 -7.46
CA LEU A 129 23.38 13.29 -7.99
C LEU A 129 23.37 14.58 -8.83
N GLY A 130 23.17 14.45 -10.15
CA GLY A 130 23.12 15.62 -11.02
C GLY A 130 21.86 16.45 -10.82
N ASP A 131 20.69 15.82 -10.97
CA ASP A 131 19.39 16.43 -10.63
C ASP A 131 18.36 15.33 -10.28
N PHE A 132 17.28 15.72 -9.61
CA PHE A 132 16.15 14.87 -9.27
C PHE A 132 14.87 15.68 -9.14
N TRP A 133 13.79 15.25 -9.78
CA TRP A 133 12.50 15.90 -9.63
C TRP A 133 11.33 14.93 -9.77
N SER A 134 10.20 15.38 -9.25
CA SER A 134 8.91 14.73 -9.38
C SER A 134 8.33 14.99 -10.78
N LEU A 135 7.87 13.94 -11.46
CA LEU A 135 7.24 14.07 -12.77
C LEU A 135 5.77 14.55 -12.63
N PRO A 136 5.24 15.32 -13.60
CA PRO A 136 3.84 15.70 -13.62
C PRO A 136 2.92 14.46 -13.66
N VAL A 137 1.82 14.51 -12.90
CA VAL A 137 0.83 13.41 -12.92
C VAL A 137 0.01 13.47 -14.20
N GLY A 138 -0.28 14.68 -14.69
CA GLY A 138 -0.84 14.90 -16.01
C GLY A 138 0.17 14.53 -17.10
N ARG A 139 0.13 13.28 -17.57
CA ARG A 139 1.01 12.80 -18.65
C ARG A 139 0.39 13.05 -20.03
N PRO A 140 1.02 13.87 -20.91
CA PRO A 140 0.60 13.96 -22.32
C PRO A 140 0.92 12.66 -23.08
N ARG A 141 0.37 12.48 -24.29
CA ARG A 141 0.49 11.19 -25.01
C ARG A 141 1.94 10.88 -25.41
N ASP A 142 2.61 11.92 -25.88
CA ASP A 142 3.98 12.05 -26.37
C ASP A 142 5.03 12.28 -25.26
N ALA A 143 4.62 12.23 -23.99
CA ALA A 143 5.54 12.41 -22.86
C ALA A 143 6.74 11.46 -22.94
N TRP A 144 7.96 11.99 -22.74
CA TRP A 144 9.22 11.26 -22.81
C TRP A 144 9.48 10.30 -21.62
N TRP A 145 8.56 10.25 -20.65
CA TRP A 145 8.66 9.35 -19.50
C TRP A 145 7.57 8.26 -19.53
N PRO A 146 7.83 7.08 -18.94
CA PRO A 146 6.85 6.00 -18.87
C PRO A 146 5.57 6.41 -18.12
N PRO A 147 4.41 5.80 -18.43
CA PRO A 147 3.18 6.06 -17.67
C PRO A 147 3.31 5.60 -16.20
N GLY A 148 2.90 6.45 -15.27
CA GLY A 148 2.75 6.12 -13.85
C GLY A 148 4.03 6.19 -13.00
N VAL A 149 5.20 6.47 -13.58
CA VAL A 149 6.40 6.76 -12.77
C VAL A 149 6.25 8.10 -12.04
N HIS A 150 6.85 8.21 -10.87
CA HIS A 150 6.64 9.33 -9.93
C HIS A 150 7.74 10.39 -10.04
N GLY A 151 8.97 9.98 -10.33
CA GLY A 151 10.11 10.88 -10.42
C GLY A 151 11.14 10.42 -11.44
N PHE A 152 12.06 11.32 -11.75
CA PHE A 152 13.20 11.11 -12.61
C PHE A 152 14.43 11.78 -12.00
N GLY A 153 15.57 11.16 -12.16
CA GLY A 153 16.85 11.73 -11.77
C GLY A 153 17.98 11.08 -12.56
N PHE A 154 19.19 11.58 -12.38
CA PHE A 154 20.38 11.00 -12.98
C PHE A 154 21.59 11.16 -12.06
N LEU A 155 22.42 10.12 -12.03
CA LEU A 155 23.74 10.19 -11.39
C LEU A 155 24.77 10.70 -12.39
N GLN A 156 25.81 11.36 -11.93
CA GLN A 156 26.92 11.84 -12.75
C GLN A 156 28.26 11.32 -12.22
N SER A 157 29.14 10.92 -13.14
CA SER A 157 30.50 10.51 -12.85
C SER A 157 31.37 10.70 -14.08
N GLY A 158 32.46 11.46 -13.95
CA GLY A 158 33.52 11.54 -14.99
C GLY A 158 33.04 11.83 -16.41
N GLY A 159 32.05 12.72 -16.59
CA GLY A 159 31.49 13.07 -17.93
C GLY A 159 30.45 12.07 -18.47
N SER A 160 30.08 11.07 -17.68
CA SER A 160 28.97 10.16 -17.93
C SER A 160 27.81 10.47 -16.99
N ALA A 161 26.59 10.17 -17.43
CA ALA A 161 25.37 10.26 -16.66
C ALA A 161 24.60 8.94 -16.68
N ALA A 162 23.96 8.60 -15.57
CA ALA A 162 23.14 7.42 -15.44
C ALA A 162 21.70 7.81 -15.10
N PRO A 163 20.82 8.02 -16.10
CA PRO A 163 19.43 8.40 -15.87
C PRO A 163 18.62 7.23 -15.31
N PHE A 164 17.58 7.53 -14.54
CA PHE A 164 16.66 6.55 -14.01
C PHE A 164 15.28 7.16 -13.70
N PHE A 165 14.25 6.33 -13.78
CA PHE A 165 12.90 6.65 -13.30
C PHE A 165 12.68 6.02 -11.93
N VAL A 166 11.78 6.62 -11.14
CA VAL A 166 11.39 6.09 -9.82
C VAL A 166 9.90 5.83 -9.79
N PHE A 167 9.51 4.65 -9.32
CA PHE A 167 8.15 4.27 -9.01
C PHE A 167 8.03 3.89 -7.53
N ILE A 168 7.12 4.56 -6.82
CA ILE A 168 6.77 4.21 -5.44
C ILE A 168 5.56 3.26 -5.48
N ASP A 169 5.76 2.02 -5.05
CA ASP A 169 4.67 1.07 -4.92
C ASP A 169 3.98 1.20 -3.56
N ARG A 170 2.69 0.86 -3.52
CA ARG A 170 1.83 0.99 -2.35
C ARG A 170 1.24 -0.36 -2.01
N ALA A 171 1.21 -0.70 -0.71
CA ALA A 171 0.78 -2.03 -0.26
C ALA A 171 -0.65 -2.36 -0.72
N GLY A 172 -1.55 -1.37 -0.70
CA GLY A 172 -2.93 -1.52 -1.16
C GLY A 172 -3.12 -1.58 -2.68
N ALA A 173 -2.09 -1.31 -3.49
CA ALA A 173 -2.20 -1.49 -4.93
C ALA A 173 -2.34 -2.99 -5.26
N PRO A 174 -3.28 -3.39 -6.14
CA PRO A 174 -3.47 -4.80 -6.47
C PRO A 174 -2.48 -5.29 -7.54
N ALA A 175 -2.14 -6.59 -7.54
CA ALA A 175 -1.25 -7.22 -8.52
C ALA A 175 -1.66 -6.95 -9.99
N ALA A 176 -2.98 -6.90 -10.26
CA ALA A 176 -3.50 -6.57 -11.59
C ALA A 176 -3.14 -5.13 -12.05
N HIS A 177 -2.97 -4.20 -11.11
CA HIS A 177 -2.48 -2.86 -11.41
C HIS A 177 -1.01 -2.85 -11.78
N ARG A 178 -0.18 -3.56 -11.01
CA ARG A 178 1.25 -3.73 -11.29
C ARG A 178 1.45 -4.32 -12.69
N ALA A 179 0.73 -5.39 -13.01
CA ALA A 179 0.77 -6.01 -14.34
C ALA A 179 0.33 -5.08 -15.47
N ALA A 180 -0.69 -4.25 -15.25
CA ALA A 180 -1.13 -3.26 -16.23
C ALA A 180 -0.09 -2.15 -16.45
N LEU A 181 0.61 -1.70 -15.39
CA LEU A 181 1.69 -0.72 -15.50
C LEU A 181 2.87 -1.30 -16.27
N VAL A 182 3.34 -2.49 -15.91
CA VAL A 182 4.40 -3.21 -16.65
C VAL A 182 4.04 -3.29 -18.14
N SER A 183 2.84 -3.76 -18.47
CA SER A 183 2.41 -3.84 -19.88
C SER A 183 2.41 -2.47 -20.58
N SER A 184 2.13 -1.40 -19.84
CA SER A 184 2.16 -0.02 -20.37
C SER A 184 3.60 0.48 -20.56
N TRP A 185 4.55 0.07 -19.72
CA TRP A 185 5.97 0.37 -19.87
C TRP A 185 6.58 -0.35 -21.08
N TYR A 186 6.20 -1.60 -21.35
CA TYR A 186 6.56 -2.27 -22.60
C TYR A 186 6.03 -1.49 -23.81
N HIS A 187 4.75 -1.09 -23.79
CA HIS A 187 4.18 -0.30 -24.88
C HIS A 187 4.89 1.05 -25.06
N PHE A 188 5.28 1.69 -23.95
CA PHE A 188 6.07 2.92 -23.97
C PHE A 188 7.43 2.71 -24.65
N ARG A 189 8.20 1.69 -24.24
CA ARG A 189 9.49 1.33 -24.83
C ARG A 189 9.37 1.09 -26.34
N ASP A 190 8.34 0.35 -26.75
CA ASP A 190 8.13 -0.02 -28.16
C ASP A 190 7.68 1.20 -29.01
N GLY A 191 7.22 2.30 -28.38
CA GLY A 191 6.53 3.44 -28.98
C GLY A 191 7.36 4.51 -29.67
N GLY A 192 8.66 4.30 -29.92
CA GLY A 192 9.52 5.28 -30.61
C GLY A 192 9.76 6.55 -29.81
N GLN A 193 10.24 6.39 -28.58
CA GLN A 193 10.50 7.49 -27.63
C GLN A 193 11.81 8.22 -27.92
N SER A 194 12.01 9.37 -27.29
CA SER A 194 13.27 10.14 -27.32
C SER A 194 14.50 9.34 -26.87
N TRP A 195 14.28 8.29 -26.08
CA TRP A 195 15.31 7.35 -25.63
C TRP A 195 15.70 6.30 -26.68
N GLY A 196 14.95 6.15 -27.78
CA GLY A 196 15.08 5.02 -28.69
C GLY A 196 14.33 3.77 -28.22
N ARG A 197 14.38 2.69 -29.03
CA ARG A 197 13.54 1.49 -28.82
C ARG A 197 14.03 0.55 -27.71
N ASP A 198 15.29 0.62 -27.29
CA ASP A 198 15.86 -0.27 -26.26
C ASP A 198 16.63 0.47 -25.16
N SER A 199 16.62 1.81 -25.18
CA SER A 199 17.42 2.63 -24.26
C SER A 199 16.59 3.34 -23.19
N VAL A 200 15.38 2.83 -22.89
CA VAL A 200 14.58 3.37 -21.78
C VAL A 200 15.37 3.22 -20.48
N PRO A 201 15.61 4.31 -19.74
CA PRO A 201 16.30 4.27 -18.46
C PRO A 201 15.72 3.24 -17.49
N PRO A 202 16.55 2.65 -16.60
CA PRO A 202 16.08 1.76 -15.55
C PRO A 202 14.93 2.39 -14.75
N ILE A 203 13.92 1.57 -14.43
CA ILE A 203 12.84 1.96 -13.51
C ILE A 203 13.17 1.37 -12.14
N LEU A 204 13.42 2.25 -11.18
CA LEU A 204 13.63 1.90 -9.78
C LEU A 204 12.28 1.77 -9.09
N LEU A 205 12.01 0.60 -8.50
CA LEU A 205 10.79 0.31 -7.76
C LEU A 205 11.09 0.20 -6.27
N LEU A 206 10.50 1.10 -5.50
CA LEU A 206 10.50 1.06 -4.04
C LEU A 206 9.25 0.31 -3.59
N CYS A 207 9.44 -0.96 -3.21
CA CYS A 207 8.36 -1.87 -2.87
C CYS A 207 8.17 -1.94 -1.34
N PRO A 208 6.92 -1.95 -0.85
CA PRO A 208 6.63 -2.06 0.59
C PRO A 208 7.18 -3.34 1.24
N GLY A 209 7.33 -4.41 0.46
CA GLY A 209 7.74 -5.72 0.96
C GLY A 209 8.10 -6.70 -0.14
N SER A 210 8.70 -7.82 0.27
CA SER A 210 9.14 -8.91 -0.61
C SER A 210 8.03 -9.51 -1.47
N ALA A 211 6.80 -9.58 -0.95
CA ALA A 211 5.62 -10.06 -1.67
C ALA A 211 5.35 -9.21 -2.92
N GLN A 212 5.34 -7.88 -2.78
CA GLN A 212 5.11 -6.96 -3.90
C GLN A 212 6.23 -7.04 -4.93
N VAL A 213 7.48 -7.22 -4.51
CA VAL A 213 8.58 -7.43 -5.48
C VAL A 213 8.38 -8.72 -6.29
N GLY A 214 7.90 -9.78 -5.65
CA GLY A 214 7.51 -11.02 -6.34
C GLY A 214 6.42 -10.77 -7.39
N GLU A 215 5.39 -9.98 -7.05
CA GLU A 215 4.33 -9.62 -7.98
C GLU A 215 4.83 -8.81 -9.19
N TRP A 216 5.71 -7.83 -8.99
CA TRP A 216 6.31 -7.07 -10.09
C TRP A 216 7.22 -7.94 -10.97
N THR A 217 8.05 -8.78 -10.37
CA THR A 217 8.94 -9.70 -11.10
C THR A 217 8.12 -10.65 -11.97
N ASN A 218 7.05 -11.23 -11.42
CA ASN A 218 6.14 -12.11 -12.16
C ASN A 218 5.42 -11.37 -13.29
N ALA A 219 5.00 -10.13 -13.05
CA ALA A 219 4.35 -9.31 -14.08
C ALA A 219 5.29 -9.00 -15.25
N ASP A 220 6.55 -8.66 -14.97
CA ASP A 220 7.58 -8.40 -15.97
C ASP A 220 7.91 -9.66 -16.76
N PHE A 221 8.19 -10.76 -16.09
CA PHE A 221 8.45 -12.07 -16.72
C PHE A 221 7.29 -12.52 -17.62
N ALA A 222 6.05 -12.48 -17.12
CA ALA A 222 4.87 -12.85 -17.91
C ALA A 222 4.61 -11.91 -19.10
N SER A 223 5.10 -10.66 -19.05
CA SER A 223 4.97 -9.71 -20.15
C SER A 223 6.07 -9.92 -21.20
N SER A 224 7.32 -10.11 -20.78
CA SER A 224 8.45 -10.39 -21.69
C SER A 224 8.24 -11.70 -22.45
N GLU A 225 7.85 -12.76 -21.74
CA GLU A 225 7.60 -14.10 -22.32
C GLU A 225 6.50 -14.04 -23.39
N ARG A 226 5.35 -13.41 -23.08
CA ARG A 226 4.24 -13.28 -24.04
C ARG A 226 4.61 -12.46 -25.28
N ARG A 227 5.55 -11.53 -25.15
CA ARG A 227 5.99 -10.65 -26.24
C ARG A 227 7.18 -11.23 -27.02
N GLY A 228 7.89 -12.22 -26.47
CA GLY A 228 9.13 -12.74 -27.05
C GLY A 228 10.26 -11.72 -27.09
N VAL A 229 10.32 -10.83 -26.10
CA VAL A 229 11.30 -9.72 -26.03
C VAL A 229 12.11 -9.77 -24.74
N THR A 230 13.21 -9.01 -24.68
CA THR A 230 13.99 -8.82 -23.47
C THR A 230 13.16 -8.17 -22.37
N ALA A 231 13.41 -8.61 -21.13
CA ALA A 231 12.77 -8.05 -19.94
C ALA A 231 13.12 -6.57 -19.76
N LEU A 232 12.22 -5.80 -19.14
CA LEU A 232 12.51 -4.41 -18.81
C LEU A 232 13.62 -4.33 -17.77
N HIS A 233 14.38 -3.23 -17.80
CA HIS A 233 15.36 -2.95 -16.76
C HIS A 233 14.66 -2.42 -15.50
N LEU A 234 14.12 -3.34 -14.71
CA LEU A 234 13.49 -3.05 -13.42
C LEU A 234 14.45 -3.40 -12.28
N ALA A 235 14.68 -2.43 -11.39
CA ALA A 235 15.47 -2.61 -10.17
C ALA A 235 14.59 -2.41 -8.93
N PHE A 236 14.60 -3.35 -8.00
CA PHE A 236 13.72 -3.36 -6.84
C PHE A 236 14.48 -3.15 -5.54
N ALA A 237 13.93 -2.29 -4.68
CA ALA A 237 14.29 -2.19 -3.27
C ALA A 237 13.11 -2.63 -2.41
N ASP A 238 13.40 -3.46 -1.40
CA ASP A 238 12.42 -3.89 -0.41
C ASP A 238 12.51 -2.96 0.81
N CYS A 239 11.53 -2.06 0.95
CA CYS A 239 11.51 -1.06 2.01
C CYS A 239 11.13 -1.62 3.40
N SER A 240 10.82 -2.92 3.50
CA SER A 240 10.68 -3.59 4.79
C SER A 240 12.03 -3.94 5.43
N MET A 241 13.11 -3.88 4.65
CA MET A 241 14.47 -4.05 5.13
C MET A 241 14.95 -2.82 5.91
N PRO A 242 15.77 -3.00 6.97
CA PRO A 242 16.24 -1.89 7.79
C PRO A 242 17.21 -0.95 7.07
N GLU A 243 17.84 -1.40 5.97
CA GLU A 243 18.81 -0.61 5.23
C GLU A 243 18.16 0.43 4.31
N CYS A 244 18.72 1.63 4.26
CA CYS A 244 18.27 2.69 3.36
C CYS A 244 18.53 2.31 1.89
N PRO A 245 17.50 2.27 1.02
CA PRO A 245 17.66 1.96 -0.40
C PRO A 245 18.67 2.84 -1.13
N ALA A 246 18.82 4.09 -0.70
CA ALA A 246 19.66 5.04 -1.42
C ALA A 246 21.17 4.78 -1.23
N SER A 247 21.57 4.12 -0.14
CA SER A 247 22.98 3.89 0.22
C SER A 247 23.37 2.40 0.29
N ALA A 248 22.41 1.50 0.47
CA ALA A 248 22.68 0.11 0.72
C ALA A 248 22.74 -0.75 -0.55
N SER A 249 23.45 -1.88 -0.44
CA SER A 249 23.49 -2.91 -1.50
C SER A 249 22.27 -3.83 -1.41
N ILE A 250 21.08 -3.25 -1.56
CA ILE A 250 19.80 -3.97 -1.46
C ILE A 250 19.04 -4.09 -2.79
N TRP A 251 19.54 -3.44 -3.85
CA TRP A 251 18.86 -3.43 -5.14
C TRP A 251 19.03 -4.74 -5.87
N ARG A 252 17.93 -5.29 -6.39
CA ARG A 252 17.92 -6.50 -7.21
C ARG A 252 17.28 -6.24 -8.57
N ARG A 253 17.77 -6.90 -9.61
CA ARG A 253 17.12 -6.90 -10.94
C ARG A 253 15.96 -7.89 -11.01
N SER A 254 15.03 -7.61 -11.92
CA SER A 254 14.05 -8.60 -12.37
C SER A 254 14.75 -9.89 -12.80
N GLY A 255 14.35 -11.02 -12.20
CA GLY A 255 14.93 -12.35 -12.46
C GLY A 255 16.28 -12.64 -11.79
N GLY A 256 16.87 -11.69 -11.05
CA GLY A 256 18.14 -11.87 -10.33
C GLY A 256 17.95 -12.00 -8.82
N ASN A 257 18.70 -12.91 -8.20
CA ASN A 257 18.73 -13.06 -6.73
C ASN A 257 19.86 -12.25 -6.07
N PHE A 258 20.78 -11.69 -6.85
CA PHE A 258 21.92 -10.92 -6.35
C PHE A 258 21.50 -9.47 -6.04
N ARG A 259 21.92 -9.00 -4.87
CA ARG A 259 21.73 -7.61 -4.44
C ARG A 259 23.01 -6.81 -4.68
N THR A 260 22.88 -5.58 -5.17
CA THR A 260 24.01 -4.70 -5.48
C THR A 260 23.70 -3.25 -5.07
N SER A 261 24.69 -2.37 -5.20
CA SER A 261 24.47 -0.93 -5.03
C SER A 261 23.63 -0.36 -6.18
N LEU A 262 23.01 0.81 -5.94
CA LEU A 262 22.22 1.50 -6.95
C LEU A 262 23.04 1.83 -8.21
N ALA A 263 24.25 2.38 -8.04
CA ALA A 263 25.12 2.77 -9.17
C ALA A 263 25.45 1.60 -10.11
N GLN A 264 25.56 0.37 -9.57
CA GLN A 264 25.78 -0.85 -10.35
C GLN A 264 24.52 -1.33 -11.10
N GLN A 265 23.34 -0.90 -10.66
CA GLN A 265 22.10 -1.20 -11.36
C GLN A 265 21.91 -0.30 -12.58
N LEU A 266 22.42 0.92 -12.56
CA LEU A 266 22.13 1.90 -13.60
C LEU A 266 22.92 1.66 -14.89
N THR A 267 22.41 2.25 -15.98
CA THR A 267 23.09 2.28 -17.28
C THR A 267 23.78 3.63 -17.44
N TRP A 268 25.11 3.63 -17.58
CA TRP A 268 25.91 4.83 -17.74
C TRP A 268 26.02 5.20 -19.22
N LEU A 269 25.66 6.44 -19.55
CA LEU A 269 25.64 7.01 -20.89
C LEU A 269 26.53 8.26 -20.93
N PRO A 270 27.04 8.68 -22.09
CA PRO A 270 27.63 10.01 -22.25
C PRO A 270 26.63 11.11 -21.84
N SER A 271 27.09 12.14 -21.11
CA SER A 271 26.19 13.17 -20.55
C SER A 271 25.34 13.94 -21.59
N ALA A 272 25.69 13.92 -22.87
CA ALA A 272 24.90 14.58 -23.92
C ALA A 272 23.62 13.82 -24.32
N GLU A 273 23.42 12.58 -23.86
CA GLU A 273 22.38 11.67 -24.36
C GLU A 273 21.12 11.57 -23.48
N HIS A 274 20.99 12.38 -22.42
CA HIS A 274 19.80 12.40 -21.56
C HIS A 274 19.11 13.78 -21.58
N PRO A 275 17.77 13.85 -21.32
CA PRO A 275 17.04 15.10 -21.27
C PRO A 275 17.65 16.07 -20.26
N ALA A 276 17.77 17.33 -20.65
CA ALA A 276 18.18 18.38 -19.73
C ALA A 276 17.21 18.46 -18.54
N GLY A 277 17.76 18.63 -17.35
CA GLY A 277 16.97 18.87 -16.14
C GLY A 277 16.27 20.24 -16.18
N PRO A 278 15.26 20.47 -15.33
CA PRO A 278 14.66 21.80 -15.16
C PRO A 278 15.74 22.82 -14.77
N SER A 279 15.67 24.01 -15.36
CA SER A 279 16.59 25.11 -15.02
C SER A 279 16.52 25.46 -13.53
N THR A 280 17.61 25.94 -12.97
CA THR A 280 17.60 26.53 -11.62
C THR A 280 16.94 27.90 -11.65
N LEU A 281 16.13 28.19 -10.63
CA LEU A 281 15.60 29.52 -10.41
C LEU A 281 16.75 30.39 -9.86
N ASP A 282 17.10 31.43 -10.62
CA ASP A 282 18.21 32.34 -10.29
C ASP A 282 17.76 33.56 -9.44
N GLY A 283 16.46 33.65 -9.10
CA GLY A 283 15.84 34.83 -8.50
C GLY A 283 15.02 34.58 -7.22
N GLN A 284 14.82 35.65 -6.44
CA GLN A 284 13.87 35.65 -5.33
C GLN A 284 12.44 35.78 -5.86
N LEU A 285 11.52 34.98 -5.30
CA LEU A 285 10.10 35.12 -5.59
C LEU A 285 9.58 36.49 -5.09
N PRO A 286 8.70 37.16 -5.84
CA PRO A 286 8.05 38.36 -5.34
C PRO A 286 7.21 38.03 -4.09
N LEU A 287 7.04 39.02 -3.21
CA LEU A 287 6.10 38.91 -2.09
C LEU A 287 4.70 38.66 -2.66
N ALA A 288 3.97 37.69 -2.10
CA ALA A 288 2.63 37.41 -2.55
C ALA A 288 1.68 38.56 -2.14
N GLU A 289 1.20 39.34 -3.11
CA GLU A 289 0.14 40.32 -2.89
C GLU A 289 -1.19 39.59 -2.66
N GLY A 290 -1.53 39.38 -1.39
CA GLY A 290 -2.80 38.79 -0.96
C GLY A 290 -2.62 37.45 -0.21
N SER A 291 -3.42 37.28 0.84
CA SER A 291 -3.44 36.04 1.63
C SER A 291 -4.29 35.00 0.91
N ALA A 292 -3.70 34.23 0.00
CA ALA A 292 -4.35 33.02 -0.50
C ALA A 292 -4.66 32.10 0.70
N PRO A 293 -5.89 31.56 0.82
CA PRO A 293 -6.22 30.68 1.93
C PRO A 293 -5.35 29.42 1.87
N ARG A 294 -4.78 29.05 3.03
CA ARG A 294 -3.93 27.85 3.17
C ARG A 294 -4.67 26.59 2.71
N LEU A 295 -3.92 25.62 2.20
CA LEU A 295 -4.45 24.35 1.68
C LEU A 295 -5.34 23.63 2.71
N HIS A 296 -4.97 23.66 3.99
CA HIS A 296 -5.79 23.04 5.03
C HIS A 296 -7.14 23.76 5.22
N ALA A 297 -7.15 25.10 5.25
CA ALA A 297 -8.38 25.88 5.36
C ALA A 297 -9.28 25.68 4.13
N LEU A 298 -8.68 25.61 2.93
CA LEU A 298 -9.38 25.25 1.70
C LEU A 298 -10.01 23.85 1.79
N GLY A 299 -9.28 22.86 2.31
CA GLY A 299 -9.79 21.52 2.54
C GLY A 299 -11.01 21.51 3.48
N GLN A 300 -10.95 22.25 4.58
CA GLN A 300 -12.07 22.35 5.53
C GLN A 300 -13.32 22.96 4.87
N ALA A 301 -13.17 24.05 4.10
CA ALA A 301 -14.29 24.68 3.40
C ALA A 301 -14.94 23.74 2.37
N VAL A 302 -14.12 22.93 1.67
CA VAL A 302 -14.62 21.90 0.74
C VAL A 302 -15.41 20.82 1.48
N CYS A 303 -14.88 20.29 2.59
CA CYS A 303 -15.55 19.25 3.38
C CYS A 303 -16.86 19.74 4.00
N ARG A 304 -16.92 21.01 4.42
CA ARG A 304 -18.16 21.66 4.95
C ARG A 304 -19.15 22.06 3.87
N ARG A 305 -18.84 21.83 2.59
CA ARG A 305 -19.65 22.21 1.43
C ARG A 305 -19.93 23.71 1.36
N GLU A 306 -19.05 24.52 1.93
CA GLU A 306 -19.11 25.99 1.88
C GLU A 306 -18.75 26.52 0.47
N ARG A 307 -18.25 25.64 -0.41
CA ARG A 307 -17.92 25.94 -1.81
C ARG A 307 -18.16 24.75 -2.73
N SER A 308 -18.38 25.05 -4.01
CA SER A 308 -18.33 24.03 -5.07
C SER A 308 -16.90 23.50 -5.22
N ALA A 309 -16.78 22.20 -5.44
CA ALA A 309 -15.50 21.49 -5.56
C ALA A 309 -15.63 20.32 -6.53
N SER A 310 -14.62 20.17 -7.38
CA SER A 310 -14.43 19.03 -8.27
C SER A 310 -14.23 17.72 -7.48
N GLY A 311 -14.38 16.58 -8.15
CA GLY A 311 -14.16 15.27 -7.51
C GLY A 311 -12.74 15.13 -6.93
N LEU A 312 -11.73 15.64 -7.63
CA LEU A 312 -10.34 15.63 -7.16
C LEU A 312 -10.14 16.53 -5.94
N GLU A 313 -10.71 17.74 -5.94
CA GLU A 313 -10.63 18.66 -4.79
C GLU A 313 -11.28 18.06 -3.54
N ARG A 314 -12.41 17.35 -3.69
CA ARG A 314 -13.06 16.66 -2.56
C ARG A 314 -12.19 15.55 -1.99
N ILE A 315 -11.56 14.74 -2.84
CA ILE A 315 -10.66 13.66 -2.37
C ILE A 315 -9.42 14.25 -1.70
N ALA A 316 -8.82 15.30 -2.26
CA ALA A 316 -7.68 15.99 -1.66
C ALA A 316 -8.05 16.62 -0.30
N ALA A 317 -9.22 17.22 -0.19
CA ALA A 317 -9.74 17.77 1.06
C ALA A 317 -9.97 16.68 2.11
N LEU A 318 -10.55 15.53 1.74
CA LEU A 318 -10.71 14.38 2.63
C LEU A 318 -9.34 13.83 3.06
N SER A 319 -8.39 13.66 2.14
CA SER A 319 -7.02 13.23 2.46
C SER A 319 -6.37 14.11 3.54
N LEU A 320 -6.57 15.43 3.45
CA LEU A 320 -6.02 16.40 4.39
C LEU A 320 -6.75 16.50 5.73
N THR A 321 -8.08 16.39 5.73
CA THR A 321 -8.92 16.71 6.89
C THR A 321 -9.40 15.48 7.66
N THR A 322 -9.37 14.30 7.04
CA THR A 322 -9.74 13.04 7.69
C THR A 322 -8.62 12.62 8.66
N ALA A 323 -8.97 12.53 9.94
CA ALA A 323 -8.04 12.13 10.99
C ALA A 323 -7.45 10.73 10.76
N SER A 324 -6.24 10.50 11.26
CA SER A 324 -5.52 9.22 11.11
C SER A 324 -6.33 8.02 11.59
N THR A 325 -7.00 8.13 12.74
CA THR A 325 -7.87 7.06 13.27
C THR A 325 -9.04 6.74 12.34
N VAL A 326 -9.61 7.75 11.67
CA VAL A 326 -10.68 7.51 10.68
C VAL A 326 -10.09 6.80 9.45
N LYS A 327 -8.90 7.18 8.97
CA LYS A 327 -8.23 6.47 7.86
C LYS A 327 -7.95 5.01 8.20
N GLN A 328 -7.41 4.72 9.39
CA GLN A 328 -7.20 3.36 9.89
C GLN A 328 -8.51 2.56 9.94
N LEU A 329 -9.60 3.20 10.39
CA LEU A 329 -10.93 2.60 10.38
C LEU A 329 -11.41 2.28 8.96
N LEU A 330 -11.15 3.15 7.97
CA LEU A 330 -11.52 2.89 6.58
C LEU A 330 -10.74 1.70 6.01
N ASP A 331 -9.44 1.61 6.30
CA ASP A 331 -8.61 0.46 5.91
C ASP A 331 -9.16 -0.84 6.52
N CYS A 332 -9.45 -0.83 7.82
CA CYS A 332 -10.01 -1.97 8.53
C CYS A 332 -11.37 -2.39 7.95
N LEU A 333 -12.31 -1.45 7.77
CA LEU A 333 -13.64 -1.74 7.19
C LEU A 333 -13.59 -2.15 5.72
N GLY A 334 -12.59 -1.68 4.97
CA GLY A 334 -12.35 -2.09 3.60
C GLY A 334 -12.03 -3.58 3.52
N HIS A 335 -11.07 -4.03 4.31
CA HIS A 335 -10.67 -5.44 4.32
C HIS A 335 -11.68 -6.33 5.07
N HIS A 336 -12.33 -5.79 6.10
CA HIS A 336 -13.25 -6.53 6.97
C HIS A 336 -14.57 -5.76 7.08
N PRO A 337 -15.49 -5.88 6.10
CA PRO A 337 -16.77 -5.17 6.14
C PRO A 337 -17.69 -5.74 7.22
N LEU A 338 -18.76 -5.00 7.56
CA LEU A 338 -19.81 -5.42 8.50
C LEU A 338 -19.37 -5.53 9.96
N LEU A 339 -18.32 -4.82 10.36
CA LEU A 339 -17.93 -4.66 11.75
C LEU A 339 -18.86 -3.66 12.47
N THR A 340 -19.07 -3.88 13.76
CA THR A 340 -19.74 -2.93 14.68
C THR A 340 -18.73 -1.94 15.27
N GLU A 341 -19.21 -0.92 15.99
CA GLU A 341 -18.32 0.02 16.70
C GLU A 341 -17.38 -0.69 17.69
N ALA A 342 -17.91 -1.67 18.43
CA ALA A 342 -17.14 -2.47 19.39
C ALA A 342 -16.11 -3.36 18.68
N ASP A 343 -16.49 -3.96 17.55
CA ASP A 343 -15.57 -4.78 16.76
C ASP A 343 -14.41 -3.94 16.21
N LEU A 344 -14.70 -2.72 15.75
CA LEU A 344 -13.68 -1.77 15.28
C LEU A 344 -12.73 -1.35 16.41
N ALA A 345 -13.24 -1.15 17.62
CA ALA A 345 -12.41 -0.86 18.79
C ALA A 345 -11.41 -2.00 19.07
N VAL A 346 -11.87 -3.25 18.99
CA VAL A 346 -11.02 -4.45 19.15
C VAL A 346 -10.01 -4.56 18.01
N ALA A 347 -10.46 -4.47 16.75
CA ALA A 347 -9.62 -4.63 15.56
C ALA A 347 -8.50 -3.57 15.48
N LEU A 348 -8.83 -2.32 15.81
CA LEU A 348 -7.88 -1.21 15.80
C LEU A 348 -7.09 -1.08 17.11
N ARG A 349 -7.40 -1.89 18.13
CA ARG A 349 -6.85 -1.80 19.49
C ARG A 349 -6.93 -0.39 20.08
N ILE A 350 -8.09 0.26 19.91
CA ILE A 350 -8.38 1.60 20.44
C ILE A 350 -9.55 1.55 21.44
N PRO A 351 -9.67 2.53 22.35
CA PRO A 351 -10.84 2.61 23.23
C PRO A 351 -12.15 2.74 22.44
N GLU A 352 -13.22 2.09 22.90
CA GLU A 352 -14.52 2.09 22.22
C GLU A 352 -15.07 3.52 21.99
N ARG A 353 -14.85 4.43 22.94
CA ARG A 353 -15.22 5.85 22.79
C ARG A 353 -14.52 6.52 21.60
N VAL A 354 -13.27 6.13 21.31
CA VAL A 354 -12.50 6.66 20.18
C VAL A 354 -13.04 6.07 18.88
N ALA A 355 -13.29 4.75 18.85
CA ALA A 355 -13.90 4.09 17.70
C ALA A 355 -15.28 4.70 17.34
N ARG A 356 -16.13 4.92 18.35
CA ARG A 356 -17.44 5.57 18.16
C ARG A 356 -17.34 6.96 17.54
N ARG A 357 -16.45 7.81 18.06
CA ARG A 357 -16.20 9.15 17.49
C ARG A 357 -15.68 9.07 16.05
N ALA A 358 -14.81 8.10 15.76
CA ALA A 358 -14.31 7.89 14.41
C ALA A 358 -15.42 7.42 13.45
N VAL A 359 -16.32 6.55 13.90
CA VAL A 359 -17.53 6.12 13.16
C VAL A 359 -18.47 7.30 12.91
N GLU A 360 -18.81 8.07 13.95
CA GLU A 360 -19.65 9.26 13.83
C GLU A 360 -19.07 10.25 12.81
N ARG A 361 -17.76 10.49 12.86
CA ARG A 361 -17.08 11.36 11.90
C ARG A 361 -17.10 10.78 10.48
N ALA A 362 -16.81 9.50 10.32
CA ALA A 362 -16.83 8.83 9.03
C ALA A 362 -18.23 8.80 8.40
N LEU A 363 -19.29 8.65 9.20
CA LEU A 363 -20.68 8.79 8.76
C LEU A 363 -20.99 10.21 8.32
N ALA A 364 -20.59 11.22 9.11
CA ALA A 364 -20.80 12.64 8.78
C ALA A 364 -20.09 13.06 7.49
N ASP A 365 -18.88 12.56 7.26
CA ASP A 365 -18.11 12.80 6.04
C ASP A 365 -18.59 11.91 4.85
N GLY A 366 -19.59 11.05 5.05
CA GLY A 366 -20.17 10.18 4.02
C GLY A 366 -19.21 9.11 3.51
N LEU A 367 -18.24 8.70 4.34
CA LEU A 367 -17.22 7.72 4.01
C LEU A 367 -17.70 6.28 4.28
N ILE A 368 -18.55 6.09 5.28
CA ILE A 368 -19.17 4.81 5.61
C ILE A 368 -20.69 4.92 5.64
N VAL A 369 -21.37 3.78 5.61
CA VAL A 369 -22.83 3.68 5.74
C VAL A 369 -23.21 2.55 6.69
N GLU A 370 -24.30 2.74 7.41
CA GLU A 370 -24.90 1.73 8.28
C GLU A 370 -25.69 0.70 7.45
N VAL A 371 -25.50 -0.58 7.78
CA VAL A 371 -26.16 -1.72 7.13
C VAL A 371 -26.89 -2.56 8.17
N GLY A 372 -28.17 -2.85 7.92
CA GLY A 372 -28.96 -3.79 8.72
C GLY A 372 -29.70 -3.19 9.91
N GLY A 373 -30.23 -1.96 9.77
CA GLY A 373 -31.10 -1.29 10.75
C GLY A 373 -32.46 -1.99 10.90
N GLY A 374 -32.53 -2.93 11.84
CA GLY A 374 -33.75 -3.63 12.22
C GLY A 374 -33.49 -4.45 13.48
N GLY A 375 -33.54 -3.81 14.65
CA GLY A 375 -33.41 -4.44 15.98
C GLY A 375 -32.03 -5.01 16.35
N GLY A 376 -31.12 -5.21 15.40
CA GLY A 376 -29.77 -5.74 15.63
C GLY A 376 -28.68 -4.67 15.81
N ARG A 377 -27.46 -5.11 16.20
CA ARG A 377 -26.27 -4.23 16.28
C ARG A 377 -25.97 -3.57 14.93
N ARG A 378 -25.73 -2.26 14.95
CA ARG A 378 -25.34 -1.46 13.77
C ARG A 378 -24.01 -1.92 13.22
N ARG A 379 -23.94 -2.13 11.90
CA ARG A 379 -22.75 -2.58 11.18
C ARG A 379 -22.45 -1.64 10.05
N TYR A 380 -21.18 -1.52 9.70
CA TYR A 380 -20.73 -0.50 8.76
C TYR A 380 -20.05 -1.11 7.55
N CYS A 381 -20.21 -0.43 6.41
CA CYS A 381 -19.50 -0.72 5.17
C CYS A 381 -18.97 0.58 4.58
N LEU A 382 -17.89 0.49 3.79
CA LEU A 382 -17.38 1.62 3.03
C LEU A 382 -18.39 2.09 1.98
N THR A 383 -18.42 3.38 1.72
CA THR A 383 -19.10 3.96 0.56
C THR A 383 -18.17 4.02 -0.65
N MET A 384 -18.72 4.36 -1.82
CA MET A 384 -17.92 4.67 -3.01
C MET A 384 -16.98 5.88 -2.80
N SER A 385 -17.32 6.82 -1.92
CA SER A 385 -16.45 7.97 -1.60
C SER A 385 -15.21 7.52 -0.83
N ALA A 386 -15.36 6.65 0.16
CA ALA A 386 -14.21 6.05 0.85
C ALA A 386 -13.38 5.19 -0.10
N LEU A 387 -14.01 4.41 -0.98
CA LEU A 387 -13.28 3.61 -1.98
C LEU A 387 -12.43 4.49 -2.92
N ARG A 388 -12.95 5.66 -3.33
CA ARG A 388 -12.19 6.63 -4.12
C ARG A 388 -11.02 7.23 -3.36
N LEU A 389 -11.19 7.48 -2.06
CA LEU A 389 -10.11 7.99 -1.21
C LEU A 389 -8.99 6.96 -1.09
N LEU A 390 -9.31 5.70 -0.79
CA LEU A 390 -8.34 4.60 -0.71
C LEU A 390 -7.64 4.35 -2.05
N ALA A 391 -8.41 4.30 -3.14
CA ALA A 391 -7.84 4.12 -4.48
C ALA A 391 -6.87 5.25 -4.86
N ALA A 392 -7.21 6.50 -4.55
CA ALA A 392 -6.35 7.63 -4.81
C ALA A 392 -5.08 7.61 -3.94
N ARG A 393 -5.19 7.26 -2.65
CA ARG A 393 -4.06 7.07 -1.75
C ARG A 393 -3.07 6.04 -2.28
N ASP A 394 -3.58 4.94 -2.80
CA ASP A 394 -2.77 3.84 -3.33
C ASP A 394 -2.31 4.08 -4.78
N GLY A 395 -2.63 5.24 -5.37
CA GLY A 395 -2.25 5.60 -6.75
C GLY A 395 -2.96 4.79 -7.84
N VAL A 396 -4.07 4.13 -7.51
CA VAL A 396 -4.76 3.18 -8.39
C VAL A 396 -6.02 3.81 -9.01
N PRO A 397 -6.24 3.68 -10.33
CA PRO A 397 -7.52 4.07 -10.93
C PRO A 397 -8.71 3.34 -10.28
N ILE A 398 -9.73 4.09 -9.87
CA ILE A 398 -10.89 3.58 -9.10
C ILE A 398 -11.55 2.33 -9.71
N ARG A 399 -11.67 2.27 -11.04
CA ARG A 399 -12.27 1.09 -11.72
C ARG A 399 -11.46 -0.18 -11.44
N ARG A 400 -10.13 -0.07 -11.49
CA ARG A 400 -9.22 -1.19 -11.24
C ARG A 400 -9.18 -1.54 -9.76
N TYR A 401 -9.19 -0.53 -8.89
CA TYR A 401 -9.23 -0.72 -7.45
C TYR A 401 -10.52 -1.45 -7.03
N ALA A 402 -11.68 -0.99 -7.47
CA ALA A 402 -12.97 -1.63 -7.18
C ALA A 402 -13.08 -3.08 -7.69
N GLN A 403 -12.35 -3.42 -8.77
CA GLN A 403 -12.39 -4.75 -9.37
C GLN A 403 -11.39 -5.73 -8.76
N HIS A 404 -10.23 -5.25 -8.31
CA HIS A 404 -9.09 -6.11 -7.99
C HIS A 404 -8.50 -5.90 -6.60
N ALA A 405 -8.77 -4.77 -5.95
CA ALA A 405 -8.29 -4.56 -4.59
C ALA A 405 -9.07 -5.48 -3.63
N PRO A 406 -8.43 -5.96 -2.56
CA PRO A 406 -9.08 -6.81 -1.56
C PRO A 406 -10.03 -6.05 -0.63
N VAL A 407 -10.55 -4.90 -1.04
CA VAL A 407 -11.43 -4.07 -0.23
C VAL A 407 -12.87 -4.14 -0.70
N THR A 408 -13.79 -4.04 0.25
CA THR A 408 -15.22 -4.14 0.01
C THR A 408 -15.90 -2.81 0.31
N ALA A 409 -16.64 -2.30 -0.66
CA ALA A 409 -17.47 -1.11 -0.52
C ALA A 409 -18.87 -1.34 -1.09
N MET A 410 -19.82 -0.54 -0.63
CA MET A 410 -21.16 -0.50 -1.16
C MET A 410 -21.13 -0.04 -2.62
N PRO A 411 -21.82 -0.72 -3.55
CA PRO A 411 -21.91 -0.26 -4.92
C PRO A 411 -22.54 1.14 -4.94
N GLY A 412 -22.05 2.01 -5.82
CA GLY A 412 -22.75 3.26 -6.13
C GLY A 412 -24.11 2.98 -6.76
N GLU A 413 -24.92 4.01 -6.96
CA GLU A 413 -26.18 3.95 -7.73
C GLU A 413 -25.89 3.50 -9.17
N GLY A 414 -25.82 2.19 -9.38
CA GLY A 414 -25.30 1.60 -10.62
C GLY A 414 -24.80 0.18 -10.42
N LYS A 415 -25.74 -0.78 -10.53
CA LYS A 415 -25.56 -2.23 -10.77
C LYS A 415 -24.51 -2.96 -9.90
N GLY A 416 -25.01 -3.54 -8.81
CA GLY A 416 -24.68 -4.91 -8.37
C GLY A 416 -23.48 -5.07 -7.42
N HIS A 417 -23.77 -5.26 -6.12
CA HIS A 417 -22.96 -6.01 -5.13
C HIS A 417 -23.63 -6.00 -3.74
N LEU A 418 -24.50 -5.02 -3.47
CA LEU A 418 -25.32 -4.95 -2.26
C LEU A 418 -26.12 -6.23 -1.99
N PRO A 419 -26.75 -6.88 -3.00
CA PRO A 419 -27.44 -8.14 -2.78
C PRO A 419 -26.51 -9.28 -2.36
N THR A 420 -25.27 -9.32 -2.88
CA THR A 420 -24.33 -10.42 -2.59
C THR A 420 -23.72 -10.29 -1.21
N LEU A 421 -23.29 -9.08 -0.82
CA LEU A 421 -22.75 -8.80 0.51
C LEU A 421 -23.82 -9.02 1.60
N LEU A 422 -25.06 -8.61 1.33
CA LEU A 422 -26.18 -8.90 2.23
C LEU A 422 -26.54 -10.40 2.25
N ARG A 423 -26.48 -11.11 1.12
CA ARG A 423 -26.70 -12.58 1.05
C ARG A 423 -25.60 -13.38 1.78
N GLN A 424 -24.40 -12.84 1.84
CA GLN A 424 -23.24 -13.42 2.54
C GLN A 424 -23.03 -12.81 3.93
N ARG A 425 -23.94 -11.96 4.41
CA ARG A 425 -23.80 -11.22 5.67
C ARG A 425 -23.42 -12.12 6.85
N GLU A 426 -24.19 -13.19 7.07
CA GLU A 426 -23.93 -14.11 8.18
C GLU A 426 -22.59 -14.81 8.07
N HIS A 427 -22.17 -15.12 6.84
CA HIS A 427 -20.90 -15.76 6.55
C HIS A 427 -19.72 -14.82 6.84
N THR A 428 -19.78 -13.59 6.34
CA THR A 428 -18.77 -12.55 6.60
C THR A 428 -18.70 -12.16 8.07
N VAL A 429 -19.86 -11.97 8.73
CA VAL A 429 -19.91 -11.66 10.16
C VAL A 429 -19.35 -12.82 10.98
N GLY A 430 -19.67 -14.06 10.63
CA GLY A 430 -19.14 -15.25 11.27
C GLY A 430 -17.62 -15.35 11.16
N ALA A 431 -17.09 -15.25 9.94
CA ALA A 431 -15.64 -15.23 9.71
C ALA A 431 -14.96 -14.11 10.51
N ASN A 432 -15.47 -12.87 10.46
CA ASN A 432 -14.90 -11.77 11.23
C ASN A 432 -14.95 -12.01 12.74
N SER A 433 -16.04 -12.59 13.27
CA SER A 433 -16.19 -12.88 14.70
C SER A 433 -15.11 -13.84 15.21
N PHE A 434 -14.64 -14.77 14.38
CA PHE A 434 -13.54 -15.67 14.72
C PHE A 434 -12.24 -14.90 14.99
N PHE A 435 -11.83 -14.02 14.07
CA PHE A 435 -10.62 -13.21 14.23
C PHE A 435 -10.73 -12.21 15.38
N LEU A 436 -11.89 -11.59 15.56
CA LEU A 436 -12.16 -10.73 16.71
C LEU A 436 -12.08 -11.51 18.04
N GLY A 437 -12.54 -12.75 18.07
CA GLY A 437 -12.37 -13.64 19.22
C GLY A 437 -10.90 -13.95 19.52
N LEU A 438 -10.05 -14.11 18.49
CA LEU A 438 -8.61 -14.27 18.66
C LEU A 438 -7.97 -13.02 19.26
N LEU A 439 -8.36 -11.83 18.79
CA LEU A 439 -7.89 -10.53 19.30
C LEU A 439 -8.36 -10.24 20.72
N HIS A 440 -9.63 -10.54 21.04
CA HIS A 440 -10.21 -10.30 22.36
C HIS A 440 -9.56 -11.15 23.46
N SER A 441 -9.09 -12.34 23.08
CA SER A 441 -8.42 -13.27 23.99
C SER A 441 -6.90 -13.07 24.08
N GLU A 442 -6.36 -11.99 23.49
CA GLU A 442 -4.94 -11.69 23.57
C GLU A 442 -4.54 -11.15 24.95
N THR A 443 -3.57 -11.84 25.54
CA THR A 443 -2.82 -11.47 26.74
C THR A 443 -1.33 -11.72 26.47
N PRO A 444 -0.40 -11.18 27.29
CA PRO A 444 1.03 -11.47 27.13
C PRO A 444 1.38 -12.96 27.15
N ALA A 445 0.54 -13.81 27.76
CA ALA A 445 0.74 -15.25 27.88
C ALA A 445 0.08 -16.07 26.74
N THR A 446 -0.67 -15.44 25.85
CA THR A 446 -1.39 -16.12 24.76
C THR A 446 -0.78 -15.80 23.40
N PRO A 447 -0.93 -16.68 22.40
CA PRO A 447 -0.42 -16.41 21.07
C PRO A 447 -1.01 -15.13 20.43
N LYS A 448 -0.20 -14.30 19.77
CA LYS A 448 -0.62 -13.02 19.19
C LYS A 448 -1.03 -13.18 17.72
N LEU A 449 -2.18 -12.66 17.31
CA LEU A 449 -2.55 -12.56 15.90
C LEU A 449 -1.64 -11.54 15.22
N VAL A 450 -0.89 -12.00 14.22
CA VAL A 450 0.08 -11.21 13.45
C VAL A 450 -0.55 -10.70 12.16
N SER A 451 -1.37 -11.51 11.50
CA SER A 451 -2.07 -11.13 10.27
C SER A 451 -3.50 -11.65 10.25
N TRP A 452 -4.39 -10.84 9.67
CA TRP A 452 -5.78 -11.16 9.39
C TRP A 452 -6.05 -10.81 7.93
N LEU A 453 -6.23 -11.83 7.10
CA LEU A 453 -6.52 -11.71 5.68
C LEU A 453 -7.97 -12.13 5.43
N ASN A 454 -8.70 -11.35 4.64
CA ASN A 454 -10.06 -11.67 4.25
C ASN A 454 -10.11 -12.75 3.16
N ALA A 455 -11.32 -13.15 2.75
CA ALA A 455 -11.50 -14.17 1.72
C ALA A 455 -10.85 -13.83 0.36
N ALA A 456 -10.82 -12.56 -0.04
CA ALA A 456 -10.19 -12.16 -1.30
C ALA A 456 -8.66 -12.27 -1.23
N GLU A 457 -8.08 -11.85 -0.11
CA GLU A 457 -6.63 -11.94 0.17
C GLU A 457 -6.16 -13.37 0.38
N SER A 458 -7.03 -14.23 0.93
CA SER A 458 -6.75 -15.65 1.16
C SER A 458 -6.85 -16.51 -0.10
N ALA A 459 -7.06 -15.89 -1.27
CA ALA A 459 -7.18 -16.61 -2.53
C ALA A 459 -5.78 -16.98 -3.07
N VAL A 460 -5.52 -18.28 -3.21
CA VAL A 460 -4.25 -18.81 -3.70
C VAL A 460 -4.44 -19.51 -5.04
N ARG A 461 -3.52 -19.27 -5.97
CA ARG A 461 -3.39 -20.04 -7.22
C ARG A 461 -2.14 -20.90 -7.11
N PHE A 462 -2.26 -22.18 -7.40
CA PHE A 462 -1.17 -23.13 -7.26
C PHE A 462 -1.26 -24.20 -8.35
N GLU A 463 -0.15 -24.88 -8.59
CA GLU A 463 -0.10 -26.04 -9.47
C GLU A 463 0.08 -27.31 -8.63
N SER A 464 -0.67 -28.36 -8.95
CA SER A 464 -0.57 -29.65 -8.28
C SER A 464 -0.76 -30.73 -9.33
N ALA A 465 0.21 -31.65 -9.45
CA ALA A 465 0.21 -32.70 -10.47
C ALA A 465 -0.01 -32.19 -11.91
N GLY A 466 0.62 -31.06 -12.28
CA GLY A 466 0.52 -30.46 -13.62
C GLY A 466 -0.81 -29.74 -13.90
N VAL A 467 -1.70 -29.63 -12.91
CA VAL A 467 -3.00 -28.95 -13.05
C VAL A 467 -2.99 -27.67 -12.23
N ARG A 468 -3.42 -26.57 -12.85
CA ARG A 468 -3.60 -25.28 -12.17
C ARG A 468 -4.91 -25.29 -11.39
N HIS A 469 -4.81 -25.00 -10.10
CA HIS A 469 -5.91 -24.92 -9.18
C HIS A 469 -6.02 -23.52 -8.57
N SER A 470 -7.21 -23.20 -8.07
CA SER A 470 -7.45 -22.04 -7.22
C SER A 470 -8.16 -22.46 -5.95
N LEU A 471 -7.68 -21.93 -4.83
CA LEU A 471 -8.28 -22.09 -3.51
C LEU A 471 -8.67 -20.72 -2.97
N ARG A 472 -9.78 -20.64 -2.27
CA ARG A 472 -10.21 -19.44 -1.56
C ARG A 472 -10.83 -19.85 -0.23
N ALA A 473 -10.09 -19.62 0.84
CA ALA A 473 -10.60 -19.71 2.21
C ALA A 473 -11.46 -18.48 2.53
N ASP A 474 -12.27 -18.57 3.59
CA ASP A 474 -13.13 -17.46 4.04
C ASP A 474 -12.34 -16.40 4.81
N GLY A 475 -11.17 -16.78 5.30
CA GLY A 475 -10.12 -15.91 5.79
C GLY A 475 -8.84 -16.71 6.02
N SER A 476 -7.74 -16.04 6.30
CA SER A 476 -6.49 -16.66 6.71
C SER A 476 -5.72 -15.73 7.63
N GLY A 477 -4.72 -16.27 8.31
CA GLY A 477 -3.91 -15.45 9.20
C GLY A 477 -2.70 -16.18 9.73
N GLN A 478 -1.92 -15.44 10.51
CA GLN A 478 -0.74 -15.93 11.20
C GLN A 478 -0.84 -15.58 12.68
N VAL A 479 -0.46 -16.53 13.52
CA VAL A 479 -0.43 -16.37 14.98
C VAL A 479 0.98 -16.66 15.47
N LEU A 480 1.54 -15.77 16.28
CA LEU A 480 2.84 -15.94 16.94
C LEU A 480 2.62 -16.59 18.32
N ALA A 481 3.06 -17.83 18.48
CA ALA A 481 3.01 -18.60 19.72
C ALA A 481 4.44 -19.02 20.10
N GLU A 482 4.93 -18.66 21.29
CA GLU A 482 6.24 -19.13 21.79
C GLU A 482 7.41 -18.92 20.79
N GLY A 483 7.41 -17.78 20.08
CA GLY A 483 8.42 -17.47 19.06
C GLY A 483 8.21 -18.15 17.69
N HIS A 484 7.20 -19.00 17.54
CA HIS A 484 6.86 -19.71 16.31
C HIS A 484 5.64 -19.09 15.62
N VAL A 485 5.70 -18.95 14.30
CA VAL A 485 4.58 -18.45 13.48
C VAL A 485 3.76 -19.62 12.96
N ALA A 486 2.53 -19.76 13.48
CA ALA A 486 1.54 -20.70 12.99
C ALA A 486 0.64 -20.02 11.95
N THR A 487 0.63 -20.53 10.72
CA THR A 487 -0.25 -20.04 9.64
C THR A 487 -1.51 -20.89 9.55
N PHE A 488 -2.66 -20.26 9.30
CA PHE A 488 -3.94 -20.96 9.18
C PHE A 488 -4.84 -20.42 8.07
N LEU A 489 -5.74 -21.28 7.60
CA LEU A 489 -6.85 -21.01 6.71
C LEU A 489 -8.16 -21.24 7.48
N LEU A 490 -9.12 -20.34 7.36
CA LEU A 490 -10.42 -20.42 8.01
C LEU A 490 -11.51 -20.75 6.98
N GLU A 491 -12.34 -21.73 7.32
CA GLU A 491 -13.58 -22.06 6.62
C GLU A 491 -14.76 -21.92 7.58
N TRP A 492 -15.73 -21.10 7.22
CA TRP A 492 -16.95 -20.87 7.98
C TRP A 492 -18.16 -21.45 7.24
N ASP A 493 -18.60 -22.64 7.64
CA ASP A 493 -19.72 -23.32 7.00
C ASP A 493 -21.05 -22.96 7.64
N ARG A 494 -21.90 -22.29 6.85
CA ARG A 494 -23.30 -21.96 7.22
C ARG A 494 -24.23 -23.18 7.23
N GLY A 495 -23.76 -24.36 6.83
CA GLY A 495 -24.55 -25.57 6.72
C GLY A 495 -25.39 -25.65 5.43
N THR A 496 -25.18 -24.73 4.48
CA THR A 496 -25.94 -24.66 3.22
C THR A 496 -25.29 -25.45 2.09
N GLU A 497 -23.99 -25.80 2.19
CA GLU A 497 -23.30 -26.58 1.18
C GLU A 497 -23.71 -28.06 1.23
N ARG A 498 -23.99 -28.63 0.05
CA ARG A 498 -24.33 -30.06 -0.08
C ARG A 498 -23.06 -30.92 0.05
N PRO A 499 -23.14 -32.16 0.59
CA PRO A 499 -21.97 -33.00 0.81
C PRO A 499 -21.04 -33.20 -0.40
N PRO A 500 -21.53 -33.38 -1.65
CA PRO A 500 -20.63 -33.50 -2.82
C PRO A 500 -19.83 -32.23 -3.10
N VAL A 501 -20.44 -31.05 -2.87
CA VAL A 501 -19.78 -29.74 -3.07
C VAL A 501 -18.69 -29.55 -2.01
N LEU A 502 -19.00 -29.89 -0.77
CA LEU A 502 -18.04 -29.86 0.34
C LEU A 502 -16.89 -30.84 0.09
N GLY A 503 -17.16 -32.07 -0.38
CA GLY A 503 -16.13 -33.04 -0.76
C GLY A 503 -15.20 -32.52 -1.86
N ALA A 504 -15.74 -31.91 -2.91
CA ALA A 504 -14.94 -31.29 -3.96
C ALA A 504 -14.08 -30.12 -3.43
N LYS A 505 -14.60 -29.35 -2.46
CA LYS A 505 -13.85 -28.29 -1.77
C LYS A 505 -12.68 -28.86 -0.97
N LEU A 506 -12.91 -29.89 -0.17
CA LEU A 506 -11.87 -30.59 0.61
C LEU A 506 -10.82 -31.23 -0.30
N ALA A 507 -11.20 -31.75 -1.48
CA ALA A 507 -10.27 -32.29 -2.45
C ALA A 507 -9.30 -31.22 -3.01
N ARG A 508 -9.76 -29.96 -3.17
CA ARG A 508 -8.88 -28.84 -3.53
C ARG A 508 -7.90 -28.49 -2.41
N TYR A 509 -8.33 -28.56 -1.15
CA TYR A 509 -7.42 -28.42 -0.01
C TYR A 509 -6.35 -29.52 0.00
N ALA A 510 -6.72 -30.77 -0.30
CA ALA A 510 -5.76 -31.87 -0.40
C ALA A 510 -4.71 -31.61 -1.49
N ALA A 511 -5.13 -31.08 -2.65
CA ALA A 511 -4.22 -30.70 -3.73
C ALA A 511 -3.30 -29.54 -3.33
N TYR A 512 -3.82 -28.56 -2.58
CA TYR A 512 -3.06 -27.43 -2.06
C TYR A 512 -2.00 -27.89 -1.06
N PHE A 513 -2.38 -28.70 -0.06
CA PHE A 513 -1.43 -29.20 0.93
C PHE A 513 -0.32 -30.02 0.29
N ARG A 514 -0.64 -30.90 -0.68
CA ARG A 514 0.39 -31.58 -1.47
C ARG A 514 1.36 -30.61 -2.10
N SER A 515 0.87 -29.56 -2.77
CA SER A 515 1.73 -28.56 -3.42
C SER A 515 2.57 -27.76 -2.43
N ALA A 516 2.03 -27.43 -1.25
CA ALA A 516 2.70 -26.64 -0.24
C ALA A 516 3.80 -27.42 0.50
N THR A 517 3.67 -28.75 0.60
CA THR A 517 4.65 -29.62 1.26
C THR A 517 5.77 -30.11 0.35
N VAL A 518 5.69 -29.88 -0.97
CA VAL A 518 6.77 -30.22 -1.90
C VAL A 518 8.06 -29.49 -1.48
N GLY A 519 9.18 -30.21 -1.44
CA GLY A 519 10.47 -29.64 -1.07
C GLY A 519 10.64 -29.32 0.42
N GLY A 520 9.79 -29.87 1.30
CA GLY A 520 9.89 -29.67 2.75
C GLY A 520 9.22 -28.41 3.27
N GLY A 521 8.34 -27.78 2.47
CA GLY A 521 7.53 -26.64 2.92
C GLY A 521 6.53 -27.01 4.02
N THR A 522 6.13 -26.02 4.82
CA THR A 522 5.12 -26.16 5.88
C THR A 522 3.74 -25.73 5.37
N ALA A 523 2.77 -26.65 5.43
CA ALA A 523 1.38 -26.34 5.10
C ALA A 523 0.67 -25.63 6.28
N PRO A 524 -0.25 -24.69 6.01
CA PRO A 524 -1.03 -24.04 7.05
C PRO A 524 -2.09 -24.99 7.63
N ALA A 525 -2.49 -24.75 8.88
CA ALA A 525 -3.63 -25.45 9.48
C ALA A 525 -4.95 -25.02 8.80
N LEU A 526 -5.89 -25.93 8.59
CA LEU A 526 -7.25 -25.65 8.15
C LEU A 526 -8.20 -25.71 9.34
N LEU A 527 -8.72 -24.54 9.73
CA LEU A 527 -9.71 -24.38 10.79
C LEU A 527 -11.10 -24.32 10.17
N PHE A 528 -11.96 -25.26 10.52
CA PHE A 528 -13.29 -25.39 9.96
C PHE A 528 -14.35 -25.18 11.05
N VAL A 529 -15.09 -24.08 10.97
CA VAL A 529 -16.16 -23.73 11.92
C VAL A 529 -17.51 -24.02 11.29
N THR A 530 -18.31 -24.85 11.95
CA THR A 530 -19.64 -25.25 11.47
C THR A 530 -20.76 -24.66 12.35
N THR A 531 -21.97 -24.50 11.81
CA THR A 531 -23.09 -23.93 12.57
C THR A 531 -23.57 -24.81 13.73
N THR A 532 -23.45 -26.14 13.63
CA THR A 532 -23.97 -27.08 14.65
C THR A 532 -23.04 -28.28 14.86
N PRO A 533 -23.09 -28.95 16.03
CA PRO A 533 -22.32 -30.17 16.28
C PRO A 533 -22.61 -31.31 15.28
N GLN A 534 -23.86 -31.45 14.83
CA GLN A 534 -24.23 -32.47 13.84
C GLN A 534 -23.58 -32.19 12.48
N ARG A 535 -23.46 -30.91 12.12
CA ARG A 535 -22.78 -30.49 10.91
C ARG A 535 -21.26 -30.69 11.04
N GLU A 536 -20.69 -30.39 12.21
CA GLU A 536 -19.28 -30.68 12.56
C GLU A 536 -18.95 -32.15 12.31
N ASP A 537 -19.78 -33.09 12.80
CA ASP A 537 -19.57 -34.53 12.62
C ASP A 537 -19.63 -34.96 11.14
N LEU A 538 -20.49 -34.34 10.34
CA LEU A 538 -20.55 -34.59 8.89
C LEU A 538 -19.27 -34.10 8.19
N VAL A 539 -18.83 -32.88 8.49
CA VAL A 539 -17.59 -32.33 7.94
C VAL A 539 -16.40 -33.19 8.34
N ARG A 540 -16.31 -33.58 9.61
CA ARG A 540 -15.24 -34.44 10.13
C ARG A 540 -15.14 -35.76 9.39
N ARG A 541 -16.28 -36.42 9.10
CA ARG A 541 -16.30 -37.67 8.30
C ARG A 541 -15.79 -37.43 6.87
N LEU A 542 -16.16 -36.33 6.23
CA LEU A 542 -15.69 -36.01 4.88
C LEU A 542 -14.21 -35.66 4.86
N THR A 543 -13.72 -34.95 5.88
CA THR A 543 -12.28 -34.68 6.09
C THR A 543 -11.51 -35.99 6.27
N ALA A 544 -11.99 -36.91 7.11
CA ALA A 544 -11.36 -38.22 7.30
C ALA A 544 -11.19 -38.97 5.97
N LEU A 545 -12.16 -38.86 5.06
CA LEU A 545 -12.13 -39.52 3.75
C LEU A 545 -11.21 -38.81 2.75
N THR A 546 -11.15 -37.48 2.78
CA THR A 546 -10.54 -36.68 1.69
C THR A 546 -9.15 -36.15 2.05
N LEU A 547 -8.88 -35.97 3.34
CA LEU A 547 -7.70 -35.32 3.91
C LEU A 547 -6.97 -36.20 4.94
N ALA A 548 -7.15 -37.53 4.89
CA ALA A 548 -6.54 -38.47 5.84
C ALA A 548 -5.02 -38.28 6.03
N GLN A 549 -4.29 -38.02 4.94
CA GLN A 549 -2.83 -37.79 4.95
C GLN A 549 -2.43 -36.47 5.64
N PHE A 550 -3.39 -35.58 5.86
CA PHE A 550 -3.22 -34.24 6.41
C PHE A 550 -4.08 -34.05 7.67
N ASP A 551 -4.46 -35.13 8.36
CA ASP A 551 -5.41 -35.07 9.48
C ASP A 551 -4.97 -34.12 10.59
N SER A 552 -3.67 -34.12 10.92
CA SER A 552 -3.08 -33.22 11.92
C SER A 552 -3.15 -31.74 11.55
N LEU A 553 -3.39 -31.42 10.28
CA LEU A 553 -3.53 -30.05 9.79
C LEU A 553 -4.99 -29.58 9.80
N VAL A 554 -5.98 -30.46 9.95
CA VAL A 554 -7.40 -30.11 9.82
C VAL A 554 -8.08 -30.17 11.18
N LEU A 555 -8.57 -29.02 11.62
CA LEU A 555 -9.24 -28.86 12.90
C LEU A 555 -10.66 -28.35 12.69
N THR A 556 -11.63 -29.02 13.31
CA THR A 556 -13.05 -28.72 13.18
C THR A 556 -13.63 -28.28 14.52
N THR A 557 -14.60 -27.36 14.49
CA THR A 557 -15.38 -26.94 15.66
C THR A 557 -16.78 -26.48 15.23
N CYS A 558 -17.59 -26.04 16.20
CA CYS A 558 -18.91 -25.46 15.93
C CYS A 558 -19.16 -24.15 16.68
N VAL A 559 -20.01 -23.31 16.09
CA VAL A 559 -20.37 -21.96 16.58
C VAL A 559 -20.75 -21.95 18.07
N PRO A 560 -21.61 -22.84 18.59
CA PRO A 560 -21.98 -22.79 20.01
C PRO A 560 -20.80 -22.98 20.98
N LEU A 561 -19.78 -23.77 20.60
CA LEU A 561 -18.57 -23.93 21.42
C LEU A 561 -17.65 -22.74 21.28
N LEU A 562 -17.49 -22.25 20.05
CA LEU A 562 -16.66 -21.09 19.72
C LEU A 562 -17.15 -19.82 20.45
N GLU A 563 -18.46 -19.53 20.42
CA GLU A 563 -19.04 -18.36 21.08
C GLU A 563 -18.94 -18.44 22.61
N ARG A 564 -19.08 -19.64 23.17
CA ARG A 564 -19.07 -19.84 24.63
C ARG A 564 -17.66 -19.82 25.22
N LEU A 565 -16.69 -20.42 24.54
CA LEU A 565 -15.36 -20.69 25.10
C LEU A 565 -14.24 -19.91 24.38
N GLY A 566 -14.50 -19.38 23.19
CA GLY A 566 -13.53 -18.66 22.37
C GLY A 566 -12.63 -19.58 21.52
N PRO A 567 -11.96 -19.02 20.50
CA PRO A 567 -11.18 -19.79 19.51
C PRO A 567 -9.93 -20.46 20.08
N ARG A 568 -9.46 -20.07 21.26
CA ARG A 568 -8.25 -20.62 21.91
C ARG A 568 -8.54 -21.76 22.89
N ALA A 569 -9.81 -21.97 23.21
CA ALA A 569 -10.20 -23.04 24.12
C ALA A 569 -9.95 -24.43 23.50
N PRO A 570 -9.96 -25.51 24.31
CA PRO A 570 -9.87 -26.88 23.82
C PRO A 570 -11.17 -27.29 23.13
N ILE A 571 -11.47 -26.67 21.98
CA ILE A 571 -12.71 -26.83 21.22
C ILE A 571 -12.48 -27.46 19.84
N TRP A 572 -11.23 -27.77 19.48
CA TRP A 572 -10.87 -28.23 18.14
C TRP A 572 -10.80 -29.74 18.06
N ARG A 573 -11.33 -30.34 16.98
CA ARG A 573 -11.26 -31.78 16.71
C ARG A 573 -10.56 -32.06 15.39
N THR A 574 -9.62 -33.00 15.40
CA THR A 574 -9.13 -33.68 14.20
C THR A 574 -10.17 -34.65 13.66
N SER A 575 -9.88 -35.33 12.55
CA SER A 575 -10.75 -36.39 12.06
C SER A 575 -10.64 -37.68 12.88
N SER A 576 -9.53 -37.88 13.61
CA SER A 576 -9.40 -38.94 14.62
C SER A 576 -10.42 -38.80 15.77
N ASN A 577 -10.67 -39.88 16.51
CA ASN A 577 -11.59 -39.88 17.67
C ASN A 577 -10.93 -39.33 18.95
N GLU A 578 -9.90 -38.51 18.81
CA GLU A 578 -9.16 -37.91 19.92
C GLU A 578 -9.99 -36.84 20.67
N PRO A 579 -9.63 -36.55 21.94
CA PRO A 579 -10.26 -35.46 22.69
C PRO A 579 -10.03 -34.10 22.00
N ARG A 580 -10.91 -33.13 22.28
CA ARG A 580 -10.76 -31.77 21.75
C ARG A 580 -9.45 -31.13 22.25
N THR A 581 -8.76 -30.43 21.35
CA THR A 581 -7.46 -29.79 21.62
C THR A 581 -7.55 -28.27 21.47
N THR A 582 -6.52 -27.57 21.94
CA THR A 582 -6.32 -26.13 21.72
C THR A 582 -5.58 -25.90 20.40
N TRP A 583 -5.77 -24.71 19.81
CA TRP A 583 -5.01 -24.27 18.66
C TRP A 583 -4.56 -22.80 18.83
N PRO A 584 -3.31 -22.44 18.45
CA PRO A 584 -2.22 -23.33 18.05
C PRO A 584 -1.76 -24.22 19.22
N THR A 585 -1.40 -25.47 18.93
CA THR A 585 -0.89 -26.40 19.96
C THR A 585 0.46 -25.86 20.47
N PRO A 586 0.66 -25.66 21.78
CA PRO A 586 1.95 -25.24 22.30
C PRO A 586 3.00 -26.30 21.95
N SER A 587 4.15 -25.85 21.45
CA SER A 587 5.27 -26.73 21.15
C SER A 587 5.69 -27.44 22.44
N SER A 588 5.62 -28.77 22.47
CA SER A 588 6.19 -29.55 23.55
C SER A 588 7.71 -29.40 23.55
N GLY A 589 8.22 -28.41 24.29
CA GLY A 589 9.60 -28.30 24.78
C GLY A 589 10.73 -28.64 23.81
N GLY A 590 11.07 -27.70 22.91
CA GLY A 590 12.41 -27.61 22.33
C GLY A 590 13.10 -26.39 22.93
N THR A 591 14.22 -26.58 23.62
CA THR A 591 15.02 -25.49 24.20
C THR A 591 15.28 -24.39 23.16
N PRO A 592 15.06 -23.11 23.49
CA PRO A 592 15.30 -22.02 22.54
C PRO A 592 16.80 -21.95 22.24
N LYS A 593 17.17 -22.15 20.97
CA LYS A 593 18.46 -21.65 20.48
C LYS A 593 18.38 -20.14 20.47
N GLU A 594 19.20 -19.50 21.31
CA GLU A 594 19.39 -18.06 21.33
C GLU A 594 19.62 -17.53 19.90
N VAL A 595 18.67 -16.72 19.41
CA VAL A 595 18.91 -15.83 18.29
C VAL A 595 19.43 -14.54 18.90
N ARG A 596 20.72 -14.26 18.67
CA ARG A 596 21.35 -12.99 19.09
C ARG A 596 20.69 -11.83 18.35
N GLN A 597 20.43 -10.78 19.13
CA GLN A 597 19.81 -9.50 18.75
C GLN A 597 20.59 -8.77 17.67
#